data_AF-A0A659UGI2-F1
#
_entry.id   AF-A0A659UGI2-F1
#
_cell.length_a   1.000
_cell.length_b   1.000
_cell.length_c   1.000
_cell.angle_alpha   90.00
_cell.angle_beta   90.00
_cell.angle_gamma   90.00
#
_symmetry.space_group_name_H-M   'P 1'
#
loop_
_entity.id
_entity.type
_entity.pdbx_description
1 polymer ?
#
loop_
_entity_poly.entity_id
_entity_poly.type
_entity_poly.pdbx_seq_one_letter_code
_entity_poly.pdbx_strand_id
1 'polypeptide(L)'
;KTAKLQEQVPWLGQVPVIGTLFRNSNSQKEETELVVVVTPHIVRPVKPGEQLATPFDKTRPANDPELFLLGQLEVNKDMIRKYKKGDGVTGPY
;
A
#
# COMPACT_ATOMS: atom_id res chain seq x y z
N LYS A 1 12.37 17.18 22.93
CA LYS A 1 12.55 18.54 23.52
C LYS A 1 11.68 18.63 24.76
N THR A 2 12.23 18.86 25.95
CA THR A 2 11.45 18.91 27.21
C THR A 2 11.16 20.36 27.59
N ALA A 3 9.91 20.80 27.46
CA ALA A 3 9.46 22.09 27.99
C ALA A 3 8.86 21.86 29.38
N LYS A 4 9.47 22.42 30.42
CA LYS A 4 8.96 22.37 31.80
C LYS A 4 8.41 23.74 32.17
N LEU A 5 7.09 23.90 32.10
CA LEU A 5 6.41 25.10 32.59
C LEU A 5 6.12 24.90 34.08
N GLN A 6 6.77 25.68 34.92
CA GLN A 6 6.70 25.60 36.37
C GLN A 6 6.09 26.90 36.89
N GLU A 7 4.75 26.97 36.97
CA GLU A 7 4.08 28.05 37.72
C GLU A 7 4.11 27.72 39.21
N GLN A 8 4.74 28.58 40.00
CA GLN A 8 4.78 28.50 41.46
C GLN A 8 4.25 29.82 42.01
N VAL A 9 3.24 29.77 42.89
CA VAL A 9 2.70 30.95 43.57
C VAL A 9 3.77 31.47 44.54
N PRO A 10 4.23 32.73 44.42
CA PRO A 10 5.27 33.22 45.30
C PRO A 10 4.70 33.30 46.72
N TRP A 11 5.53 32.95 47.71
CA TRP A 11 5.31 32.97 49.18
C TRP A 11 4.95 31.63 49.87
N LEU A 12 4.20 30.71 49.25
CA LEU A 12 3.84 29.42 49.89
C LEU A 12 4.87 28.28 49.71
N GLY A 13 5.98 28.53 49.01
CA GLY A 13 6.94 27.51 48.57
C GLY A 13 8.06 27.12 49.54
N GLN A 14 8.04 27.58 50.80
CA GLN A 14 9.16 27.47 51.76
C GLN A 14 8.92 26.48 52.91
N VAL A 15 7.74 25.82 52.96
CA VAL A 15 7.40 24.88 54.04
C VAL A 15 7.61 23.42 53.57
N PRO A 16 8.56 22.66 54.15
CA PRO A 16 9.06 21.38 53.62
C PRO A 16 8.09 20.17 53.62
N VAL A 17 6.79 20.35 53.89
CA VAL A 17 5.87 19.21 54.10
C VAL A 17 4.57 19.30 53.27
N ILE A 18 4.11 20.50 52.92
CA ILE A 18 2.84 20.69 52.18
C ILE A 18 3.09 21.02 50.69
N GLY A 19 4.28 21.53 50.34
CA GLY A 19 4.63 21.90 48.95
C GLY A 19 4.73 20.72 47.97
N THR A 20 4.85 19.48 48.47
CA THR A 20 4.88 18.25 47.65
C THR A 20 3.49 17.84 47.16
N LEU A 21 2.42 18.19 47.88
CA LEU A 21 1.03 17.86 47.51
C LEU A 21 0.46 18.79 46.41
N PHE A 22 1.03 20.00 46.26
CA PHE A 22 0.60 20.99 45.27
C PHE A 22 1.47 21.03 44.00
N ARG A 23 2.48 20.16 43.89
CA ARG A 23 3.29 20.06 42.67
C ARG A 23 2.64 19.08 41.70
N ASN A 24 1.73 19.58 40.86
CA ASN A 24 1.25 18.82 39.70
C ASN A 24 2.37 18.77 38.65
N SER A 25 3.14 17.68 38.61
CA SER A 25 4.21 17.48 37.62
C SER A 25 3.66 16.71 36.43
N ASN A 26 3.01 17.41 35.50
CA ASN A 26 2.53 16.80 34.26
C ASN A 26 3.71 16.68 33.26
N SER A 27 4.44 15.57 33.32
CA SER A 27 5.59 15.30 32.44
C SER A 27 5.13 14.46 31.24
N GLN A 28 4.72 15.12 30.15
CA GLN A 28 4.34 14.46 28.91
C GLN A 28 5.60 14.11 28.10
N LYS A 29 5.95 12.82 28.04
CA LYS A 29 7.04 12.28 27.24
C LYS A 29 6.45 11.73 25.94
N GLU A 30 6.70 12.42 24.84
CA GLU A 30 6.32 11.93 23.50
C GLU A 30 7.56 11.37 22.82
N GLU A 31 7.53 10.07 22.52
CA GLU A 31 8.53 9.37 21.73
C GLU A 31 7.95 9.11 20.34
N THR A 32 8.71 9.43 19.29
CA THR A 32 8.31 9.19 17.89
C THR A 32 9.31 8.22 17.28
N GLU A 33 8.85 7.01 16.95
CA GLU A 33 9.65 5.99 16.27
C GLU A 33 9.31 5.98 14.77
N LEU A 34 10.34 6.01 13.92
CA LEU A 34 10.20 5.93 12.47
C LEU A 34 10.78 4.61 11.97
N VAL A 35 9.98 3.83 11.25
CA VAL A 35 10.42 2.60 10.59
C VAL A 35 10.35 2.79 9.08
N VAL A 36 11.45 2.47 8.39
CA VAL A 36 11.53 2.44 6.93
C VAL A 36 11.81 1.01 6.49
N VAL A 37 10.90 0.41 5.73
CA VAL A 37 11.02 -0.97 5.21
C VAL A 37 11.24 -0.92 3.70
N VAL A 38 12.23 -1.68 3.22
CA VAL A 38 12.53 -1.82 1.78
C VAL A 38 12.64 -3.30 1.44
N THR A 39 11.94 -3.73 0.39
CA THR A 39 12.02 -5.10 -0.15
C THR A 39 12.72 -5.06 -1.52
N PRO A 40 14.03 -5.30 -1.60
CA PRO A 40 14.71 -5.40 -2.89
C PRO A 40 14.34 -6.71 -3.58
N HIS A 41 14.20 -6.69 -4.90
CA HIS A 41 14.02 -7.87 -5.72
C HIS A 41 15.24 -8.05 -6.63
N ILE A 42 15.86 -9.23 -6.58
CA ILE A 42 16.97 -9.61 -7.48
C ILE A 42 16.39 -10.39 -8.66
N VAL A 43 16.58 -9.89 -9.87
CA VAL A 43 16.16 -10.54 -11.12
C VAL A 43 17.35 -11.18 -11.82
N ARG A 44 17.10 -12.24 -12.59
CA ARG A 44 18.15 -12.92 -13.37
C ARG A 44 18.51 -12.09 -14.61
N PRO A 45 19.81 -11.92 -14.93
CA PRO A 45 20.21 -11.24 -16.15
C PRO A 45 19.83 -12.05 -17.39
N VAL A 46 19.46 -11.35 -18.46
CA VAL A 46 19.09 -11.93 -19.75
C VAL A 46 20.25 -11.82 -20.73
N LYS A 47 20.38 -12.78 -21.65
CA LYS A 47 21.41 -12.70 -22.69
C LYS A 47 21.07 -11.62 -23.71
N PRO A 48 22.06 -10.92 -24.29
CA PRO A 48 21.81 -10.01 -25.41
C PRO A 48 21.08 -10.73 -26.55
N GLY A 49 19.93 -10.18 -26.98
CA GLY A 49 19.10 -10.76 -28.03
C GLY A 49 18.13 -11.86 -27.58
N GLU A 50 18.10 -12.22 -26.29
CA GLU A 50 17.11 -13.14 -25.75
C GLU A 50 15.74 -12.43 -25.69
N GLN A 51 14.77 -12.94 -26.44
CA GLN A 51 13.40 -12.44 -26.40
C GLN A 51 12.73 -12.92 -25.12
N LEU A 52 12.51 -11.99 -24.20
CA LEU A 52 11.73 -12.23 -22.99
C LEU A 52 10.27 -12.43 -23.33
N ALA A 53 9.63 -13.40 -22.67
CA ALA A 53 8.20 -13.56 -22.75
C ALA A 53 7.50 -12.29 -22.24
N THR A 54 6.68 -11.69 -23.08
CA THR A 54 5.89 -10.53 -22.70
C THR A 54 4.48 -10.95 -22.26
N PRO A 55 3.78 -10.12 -21.47
CA PRO A 55 2.36 -10.35 -21.17
C PRO A 55 1.50 -10.48 -22.44
N PHE A 56 1.92 -9.85 -23.54
CA PHE A 56 1.20 -9.82 -24.81
C PHE A 56 1.40 -11.05 -25.69
N ASP A 57 2.41 -11.91 -25.41
CA ASP A 57 2.68 -13.09 -26.24
C ASP A 57 1.54 -14.13 -26.19
N LYS A 58 0.63 -14.00 -25.21
CA LYS A 58 -0.50 -14.92 -24.99
C LYS A 58 -1.85 -14.33 -25.37
N THR A 59 -1.89 -13.07 -25.78
CA THR A 59 -3.14 -12.35 -26.11
C THR A 59 -3.10 -11.81 -27.53
N ARG A 60 -4.29 -11.58 -28.11
CA ARG A 60 -4.46 -10.79 -29.32
C ARG A 60 -5.56 -9.75 -29.11
N PRO A 61 -5.56 -8.64 -29.86
CA PRO A 61 -6.71 -7.74 -29.91
C PRO A 61 -7.99 -8.50 -30.27
N ALA A 62 -9.10 -8.12 -29.65
CA ALA A 62 -10.42 -8.61 -29.98
C ALA A 62 -10.82 -8.21 -31.41
N ASN A 63 -11.57 -9.07 -32.09
CA ASN A 63 -12.24 -8.71 -33.35
C ASN A 63 -13.56 -7.96 -33.05
N ASP A 64 -14.22 -7.42 -34.09
CA ASP A 64 -15.41 -6.58 -33.89
C ASP A 64 -16.52 -7.26 -33.06
N PRO A 65 -16.91 -8.52 -33.30
CA PRO A 65 -17.91 -9.18 -32.45
C PRO A 65 -17.43 -9.39 -31.01
N GLU A 66 -16.17 -9.78 -30.80
CA GLU A 66 -15.59 -9.94 -29.45
C GLU A 66 -15.58 -8.61 -28.69
N LEU A 67 -15.29 -7.51 -29.38
CA LEU A 67 -15.26 -6.16 -28.81
C LEU A 67 -16.67 -5.65 -28.49
N PHE A 68 -17.58 -5.68 -29.46
CA PHE A 68 -18.89 -5.04 -29.34
C PHE A 68 -19.93 -5.91 -28.64
N LEU A 69 -19.89 -7.24 -28.79
CA LEU A 69 -20.88 -8.14 -28.17
C LEU A 69 -20.41 -8.68 -26.82
N LEU A 70 -19.13 -9.00 -26.68
CA LEU A 70 -18.58 -9.62 -25.47
C LEU A 70 -17.84 -8.63 -24.57
N GLY A 71 -17.67 -7.37 -25.00
CA GLY A 71 -16.95 -6.34 -24.24
C GLY A 71 -15.47 -6.64 -24.02
N GLN A 72 -14.87 -7.49 -24.87
CA GLN A 72 -13.49 -7.92 -24.71
C GLN A 72 -12.56 -6.97 -25.44
N LEU A 73 -11.54 -6.46 -24.73
CA LEU A 73 -10.48 -5.66 -25.34
C LEU A 73 -9.34 -6.54 -25.89
N GLU A 74 -9.10 -7.67 -25.23
CA GLU A 74 -8.09 -8.66 -25.62
C GLU A 74 -8.61 -10.07 -25.42
N VAL A 75 -8.15 -10.99 -26.26
CA VAL A 75 -8.52 -12.40 -26.22
C VAL A 75 -7.29 -13.29 -26.08
N ASN A 76 -7.27 -14.14 -25.05
CA ASN A 76 -6.22 -15.11 -24.81
C ASN A 76 -6.53 -16.47 -25.47
N LYS A 77 -5.53 -17.34 -25.58
CA LYS A 77 -5.66 -18.67 -26.19
C LYS A 77 -6.73 -19.55 -25.53
N ASP A 78 -6.98 -19.39 -24.24
CA ASP A 78 -7.96 -20.19 -23.50
C ASP A 78 -9.38 -19.77 -23.84
N MET A 79 -9.63 -18.46 -23.93
CA MET A 79 -10.93 -17.91 -24.34
C MET A 79 -11.26 -18.33 -25.78
N ILE A 80 -10.30 -18.26 -26.70
CA ILE A 80 -10.49 -18.74 -28.09
C ILE A 80 -10.88 -20.22 -28.10
N ARG A 81 -10.23 -21.06 -27.28
CA ARG A 81 -10.58 -22.49 -27.17
C ARG A 81 -11.98 -22.69 -26.62
N LYS A 82 -12.37 -21.91 -25.61
CA LYS A 82 -13.71 -21.92 -25.02
C LYS A 82 -14.78 -21.59 -26.08
N TYR A 83 -14.57 -20.53 -26.86
CA TYR A 83 -15.48 -20.11 -27.93
C TYR A 83 -15.60 -21.14 -29.05
N LYS A 84 -14.49 -21.72 -29.49
CA LYS A 84 -14.51 -22.81 -30.49
C LYS A 84 -15.25 -24.05 -30.00
N LYS A 85 -15.30 -24.27 -28.69
CA LYS A 85 -16.00 -25.39 -28.04
C LYS A 85 -17.46 -25.08 -27.70
N GLY A 86 -17.91 -23.83 -27.89
CA GLY A 86 -19.26 -23.39 -27.52
C GLY A 86 -19.46 -23.19 -26.01
N ASP A 87 -18.41 -23.37 -25.20
CA ASP A 87 -18.47 -23.16 -23.76
C ASP A 87 -18.28 -21.66 -23.47
N GLY A 88 -19.29 -20.97 -22.93
CA GLY A 88 -19.15 -19.60 -22.43
C GLY A 88 -19.33 -18.45 -23.42
N VAL A 89 -20.14 -18.65 -24.47
CA VAL A 89 -20.84 -17.54 -25.12
C VAL A 89 -21.99 -17.08 -24.20
N THR A 90 -21.72 -16.10 -23.36
CA THR A 90 -22.75 -15.42 -22.57
C THR A 90 -22.64 -13.94 -22.90
N GLY A 91 -23.58 -13.46 -23.71
CA GLY A 91 -23.68 -12.04 -24.04
C GLY A 91 -24.44 -11.28 -22.95
N PRO A 92 -24.36 -9.94 -22.95
CA PRO A 92 -25.13 -9.08 -22.04
C PRO A 92 -26.64 -8.99 -22.36
N TYR A 93 -27.16 -9.88 -23.23
CA TYR A 93 -28.58 -10.13 -23.46
C TYR A 93 -28.84 -11.63 -23.59
#